data_AF-A0A0C3NY17-F1
#
_entry.id   AF-A0A0C3NY17-F1
#
_cell.length_a   1.000
_cell.length_b   1.000
_cell.length_c   1.000
_cell.angle_alpha   90.00
_cell.angle_beta   90.00
_cell.angle_gamma   90.00
#
_symmetry.space_group_name_H-M   'P 1'
#
loop_
_entity.id
_entity.type
_entity.pdbx_description
1 polymer ?
#
loop_
_entity_poly.entity_id
_entity_poly.type
_entity_poly.pdbx_seq_one_letter_code
_entity_poly.pdbx_strand_id
1 'polypeptide(L)'
;MPQNSQVAYLRPPDPGQDNWAHQTHLLECQLLRSQQLHTCSQATCLHIQNNQLLCKCCAPWPLSEDVYVDERGNWKLKRTFGYINNYCPLILTNLRCNNDIKINTNGKDTKDVTFYVTAYAMKKQKKSHNLSVLMASALAYHKNDPWYEDIHERNRLLLYCCINVINREAELSGPQVVAYIMGYGNMFKSHNYAPLYTSALFTAIRQMFPGLSTTTGVRSVQGNHRSSGSLFIWI
;
A
#
# COMPACT_ATOMS: atom_id res chain seq x y z
N MET A 1 37.00 9.38 2.99
CA MET A 1 36.48 8.44 4.00
C MET A 1 36.00 7.16 3.33
N PRO A 2 36.27 5.97 3.90
CA PRO A 2 35.73 4.70 3.42
C PRO A 2 34.21 4.58 3.72
N GLN A 3 33.52 3.72 2.98
CA GLN A 3 32.12 3.40 3.26
C GLN A 3 32.03 2.49 4.50
N ASN A 4 31.12 2.81 5.41
CA ASN A 4 30.83 1.99 6.59
C ASN A 4 29.33 1.71 6.67
N SER A 5 28.92 0.48 6.34
CA SER A 5 27.50 0.10 6.37
C SER A 5 26.90 0.08 7.79
N GLN A 6 27.73 -0.07 8.82
CA GLN A 6 27.29 -0.17 10.21
C GLN A 6 27.02 1.19 10.86
N VAL A 7 27.43 2.29 10.21
CA VAL A 7 27.30 3.65 10.76
C VAL A 7 25.86 4.01 11.12
N ALA A 8 24.88 3.47 10.38
CA ALA A 8 23.46 3.74 10.63
C ALA A 8 22.97 3.18 11.98
N TYR A 9 23.62 2.14 12.49
CA TYR A 9 23.24 1.43 13.72
C TYR A 9 24.04 1.86 14.96
N LEU A 10 25.02 2.76 14.80
CA LEU A 10 25.83 3.24 15.92
C LEU A 10 25.00 4.07 16.89
N ARG A 11 25.41 4.18 18.15
CA ARG A 11 24.74 5.09 19.11
C ARG A 11 24.93 6.54 18.64
N PRO A 12 23.90 7.42 18.74
CA PRO A 12 24.10 8.84 18.53
C PRO A 12 25.17 9.42 19.46
N PRO A 13 25.93 10.45 19.01
CA PRO A 13 26.77 11.24 19.87
C PRO A 13 25.98 11.79 21.06
N ASP A 14 26.56 11.74 22.25
CA ASP A 14 25.95 12.24 23.47
C ASP A 14 25.95 13.78 23.48
N PRO A 15 24.78 14.45 23.51
CA PRO A 15 24.67 15.91 23.56
C PRO A 15 25.39 16.55 24.75
N GLY A 16 25.64 15.80 25.82
CA GLY A 16 26.33 16.29 27.02
C GLY A 16 27.85 16.40 26.91
N GLN A 17 28.47 15.92 25.82
CA GLN A 17 29.93 15.97 25.66
C GLN A 17 30.40 17.28 25.00
N ASP A 18 31.53 17.83 25.48
CA ASP A 18 32.13 19.07 24.96
C ASP A 18 32.47 19.01 23.45
N ASN A 19 32.69 17.80 22.91
CA ASN A 19 32.99 17.55 21.50
C ASN A 19 31.78 17.09 20.68
N TRP A 20 30.55 17.23 21.19
CA TRP A 20 29.33 16.75 20.53
C TRP A 20 29.18 17.28 19.10
N ALA A 21 29.43 18.57 18.88
CA ALA A 21 29.31 19.19 17.56
C ALA A 21 30.28 18.56 16.55
N HIS A 22 31.53 18.32 16.97
CA HIS A 22 32.54 17.67 16.14
C HIS A 22 32.18 16.20 15.86
N GLN A 23 31.75 15.44 16.87
CA GLN A 23 31.31 14.05 16.70
C GLN A 23 30.10 13.94 15.76
N THR A 24 29.15 14.87 15.86
CA THR A 24 27.96 14.92 15.02
C THR A 24 28.33 15.21 13.56
N HIS A 25 29.25 16.16 13.33
CA HIS A 25 29.73 16.45 11.99
C HIS A 25 30.50 15.26 11.37
N LEU A 26 31.33 14.56 12.15
CA LEU A 26 32.00 13.34 11.69
C LEU A 26 30.99 12.24 11.34
N LEU A 27 29.97 12.05 12.18
CA LEU A 27 28.89 11.11 11.92
C LEU A 27 28.15 11.46 10.62
N GLU A 28 27.81 12.74 10.42
CA GLU A 28 27.18 13.24 9.20
C GLU A 28 28.03 12.90 7.96
N CYS A 29 29.34 13.19 7.99
CA CYS A 29 30.25 12.88 6.89
C CYS A 29 30.30 11.38 6.56
N GLN A 30 30.34 10.53 7.59
CA GLN A 30 30.33 9.07 7.41
C GLN A 30 28.99 8.57 6.86
N LEU A 31 27.87 9.12 7.35
CA LEU A 31 26.52 8.81 6.86
C LEU A 31 26.37 9.24 5.40
N LEU A 32 26.83 10.43 5.03
CA LEU A 32 26.78 10.93 3.67
C LEU A 32 27.54 10.00 2.72
N ARG A 33 28.77 9.63 3.09
CA ARG A 33 29.59 8.71 2.30
C ARG A 33 28.95 7.33 2.14
N SER A 34 28.21 6.87 3.15
CA SER A 34 27.72 5.49 3.24
C SER A 34 26.28 5.32 2.76
N GLN A 35 25.43 6.33 2.92
CA GLN A 35 23.99 6.27 2.69
C GLN A 35 23.51 7.20 1.55
N GLN A 36 24.19 8.32 1.30
CA GLN A 36 23.77 9.32 0.30
C GLN A 36 24.54 9.27 -1.01
N LEU A 37 25.70 8.62 -1.03
CA LEU A 37 26.49 8.50 -2.25
C LEU A 37 25.87 7.45 -3.17
N HIS A 38 25.36 7.90 -4.31
CA HIS A 38 24.90 7.03 -5.37
C HIS A 38 26.07 6.32 -6.03
N THR A 39 26.03 4.98 -6.01
CA THR A 39 26.99 4.14 -6.71
C THR A 39 26.25 3.24 -7.69
N CYS A 40 26.50 3.44 -8.98
CA CYS A 40 25.91 2.63 -10.02
C CYS A 40 26.48 1.21 -9.98
N SER A 41 25.61 0.20 -10.02
CA SER A 41 26.00 -1.20 -10.25
C SER A 41 25.22 -1.78 -11.43
N GLN A 42 25.81 -2.75 -12.12
CA GLN A 42 25.16 -3.43 -13.25
C GLN A 42 23.98 -4.30 -12.82
N ALA A 43 23.97 -4.78 -11.56
CA ALA A 43 22.90 -5.62 -11.04
C ALA A 43 21.64 -4.83 -10.64
N THR A 44 21.79 -3.56 -10.21
CA THR A 44 20.69 -2.83 -9.55
C THR A 44 20.31 -1.50 -10.18
N CYS A 45 21.23 -0.81 -10.85
CA CYS A 45 21.04 0.58 -11.25
C CYS A 45 21.20 0.82 -12.74
N LEU A 46 22.26 0.26 -13.33
CA LEU A 46 22.55 0.46 -14.74
C LEU A 46 21.59 -0.37 -15.59
N HIS A 47 21.03 0.24 -16.61
CA HIS A 47 20.15 -0.41 -17.58
C HIS A 47 20.55 0.00 -18.99
N ILE A 48 20.31 -0.88 -19.96
CA ILE A 48 20.64 -0.62 -21.36
C ILE A 48 19.43 0.06 -22.01
N GLN A 49 19.66 1.25 -22.57
CA GLN A 49 18.68 1.95 -23.38
C GLN A 49 19.41 2.46 -24.63
N ASN A 50 18.87 2.18 -25.82
CA ASN A 50 19.48 2.56 -27.11
C ASN A 50 20.97 2.15 -27.23
N ASN A 51 21.30 0.94 -26.80
CA ASN A 51 22.67 0.39 -26.77
C ASN A 51 23.67 1.19 -25.89
N GLN A 52 23.17 1.99 -24.95
CA GLN A 52 23.96 2.73 -23.97
C GLN A 52 23.61 2.29 -22.56
N LEU A 53 24.62 2.21 -21.69
CA LEU A 53 24.45 1.86 -20.28
C LEU A 53 24.13 3.13 -19.48
N LEU A 54 22.88 3.29 -19.06
CA LEU A 54 22.38 4.47 -18.37
C LEU A 54 22.03 4.18 -16.92
N CYS A 55 22.27 5.15 -16.04
CA CYS A 55 21.81 5.11 -14.67
C CYS A 55 20.28 5.26 -14.63
N LYS A 56 19.59 4.29 -14.01
CA LYS A 56 18.13 4.37 -13.78
C LYS A 56 17.70 5.60 -12.96
N CYS A 57 18.57 6.07 -12.06
CA CYS A 57 18.35 7.27 -11.26
C CYS A 57 18.76 8.57 -11.98
N CYS A 58 19.22 8.47 -13.23
CA CYS A 58 19.72 9.58 -14.04
C CYS A 58 20.91 10.33 -13.41
N ALA A 59 21.75 9.64 -12.64
CA ALA A 59 23.04 10.18 -12.22
C ALA A 59 24.05 10.18 -13.39
N PRO A 60 24.95 11.17 -13.50
CA PRO A 60 25.14 12.28 -12.56
C PRO A 60 24.01 13.33 -12.65
N TRP A 61 23.54 13.79 -11.51
CA TRP A 61 22.56 14.87 -11.44
C TRP A 61 23.20 16.23 -11.74
N PRO A 62 22.42 17.21 -12.26
CA PRO A 62 22.92 18.53 -12.58
C PRO A 62 23.56 19.21 -11.36
N LEU A 63 24.72 19.83 -11.61
CA LEU A 63 25.43 20.65 -10.63
C LEU A 63 24.81 22.05 -10.57
N SER A 64 24.98 22.72 -9.43
CA SER A 64 24.59 24.11 -9.21
C SER A 64 25.48 24.71 -8.13
N GLU A 65 25.97 25.92 -8.32
CA GLU A 65 26.79 26.60 -7.29
C GLU A 65 25.93 27.25 -6.21
N ASP A 66 24.71 27.64 -6.57
CA ASP A 66 23.78 28.37 -5.72
C ASP A 66 22.45 27.63 -5.57
N VAL A 67 21.71 28.05 -4.54
CA VAL A 67 20.33 27.63 -4.27
C VAL A 67 19.39 28.67 -4.86
N TYR A 68 18.55 28.28 -5.81
CA TYR A 68 17.56 29.18 -6.41
C TYR A 68 16.32 28.42 -6.88
N VAL A 69 15.25 29.16 -7.15
CA VAL A 69 14.06 28.69 -7.86
C VAL A 69 14.01 29.46 -9.16
N ASP A 70 13.96 28.76 -10.29
CA ASP A 70 13.86 29.44 -11.59
C ASP A 70 12.45 30.00 -11.83
N GLU A 71 12.29 30.81 -12.88
CA GLU A 71 11.00 31.41 -13.26
C GLU A 71 9.91 30.38 -13.55
N ARG A 72 10.29 29.14 -13.89
CA ARG A 72 9.37 28.02 -14.15
C ARG A 72 9.00 27.28 -12.86
N GLY A 73 9.54 27.70 -11.72
CA GLY A 73 9.32 27.07 -10.43
C GLY A 73 10.12 25.77 -10.26
N ASN A 74 11.22 25.55 -10.97
CA ASN A 74 12.14 24.45 -10.69
C ASN A 74 13.10 24.86 -9.60
N TRP A 75 13.10 24.11 -8.51
CA TRP A 75 14.06 24.30 -7.43
C TRP A 75 15.41 23.66 -7.77
N LYS A 76 16.48 24.42 -7.58
CA LYS A 76 17.87 23.99 -7.71
C LYS A 76 18.57 24.20 -6.37
N LEU A 77 19.19 23.14 -5.87
CA LEU A 77 20.04 23.19 -4.69
C LEU A 77 21.50 23.28 -5.13
N LYS A 78 22.32 23.95 -4.33
CA LYS A 78 23.77 23.88 -4.44
C LYS A 78 24.22 22.42 -4.42
N ARG A 79 24.79 21.97 -5.53
CA ARG A 79 25.33 20.63 -5.72
C ARG A 79 26.66 20.74 -6.44
N THR A 80 27.74 20.50 -5.70
CA THR A 80 29.11 20.45 -6.23
C THR A 80 29.51 19.06 -6.71
N PHE A 81 28.75 18.02 -6.35
CA PHE A 81 29.01 16.65 -6.74
C PHE A 81 27.75 15.91 -7.18
N GLY A 82 27.73 15.45 -8.44
CA GLY A 82 26.54 14.95 -9.14
C GLY A 82 26.06 13.56 -8.72
N TYR A 83 26.69 12.92 -7.74
CA TYR A 83 26.31 11.58 -7.25
C TYR A 83 25.90 11.58 -5.77
N ILE A 84 25.74 12.75 -5.16
CA ILE A 84 25.18 12.88 -3.80
C ILE A 84 23.72 13.30 -3.91
N ASN A 85 22.84 12.58 -3.22
CA ASN A 85 21.43 12.94 -3.10
C ASN A 85 21.27 14.29 -2.40
N ASN A 86 20.14 14.96 -2.63
CA ASN A 86 19.81 16.11 -1.81
C ASN A 86 19.40 15.63 -0.42
N TYR A 87 20.15 16.00 0.60
CA TYR A 87 19.87 15.57 1.97
C TYR A 87 19.77 16.76 2.91
N CYS A 88 19.12 16.54 4.04
CA CYS A 88 19.13 17.47 5.17
C CYS A 88 20.01 16.86 6.27
N PRO A 89 21.04 17.57 6.76
CA PRO A 89 21.91 17.06 7.82
C PRO A 89 21.16 16.55 9.04
N LEU A 90 20.10 17.24 9.47
CA LEU A 90 19.28 16.84 10.61
C LEU A 90 18.51 15.54 10.34
N ILE A 91 17.88 15.42 9.17
CA ILE A 91 17.15 14.20 8.82
C ILE A 91 18.13 13.03 8.65
N LEU A 92 19.28 13.26 8.03
CA LEU A 92 20.30 12.24 7.85
C LEU A 92 20.88 11.74 9.17
N THR A 93 21.24 12.62 10.11
CA THR A 93 21.84 12.20 11.39
C THR A 93 20.84 11.50 12.32
N ASN A 94 19.56 11.87 12.24
CA ASN A 94 18.49 11.26 13.06
C ASN A 94 17.95 9.96 12.46
N LEU A 95 17.60 9.94 11.16
CA LEU A 95 17.01 8.76 10.51
C LEU A 95 18.07 7.78 9.99
N ARG A 96 19.26 8.28 9.63
CA ARG A 96 20.45 7.50 9.24
C ARG A 96 20.25 6.56 8.06
N CYS A 97 19.25 6.87 7.26
CA CYS A 97 18.95 6.18 6.02
C CYS A 97 19.16 7.12 4.83
N ASN A 98 19.19 6.52 3.64
CA ASN A 98 19.13 7.26 2.39
C ASN A 98 17.88 8.15 2.39
N ASN A 99 18.06 9.45 2.11
CA ASN A 99 16.97 10.40 1.95
C ASN A 99 17.28 11.29 0.75
N ASP A 100 16.26 11.53 -0.07
CA ASP A 100 16.35 12.44 -1.21
C ASP A 100 15.25 13.48 -1.08
N ILE A 101 15.65 14.70 -0.76
CA ILE A 101 14.76 15.79 -0.39
C ILE A 101 14.64 16.73 -1.58
N LYS A 102 13.40 16.93 -2.04
CA LYS A 102 13.06 17.87 -3.08
C LYS A 102 11.93 18.79 -2.63
N ILE A 103 12.14 20.10 -2.78
CA ILE A 103 11.06 21.08 -2.68
C ILE A 103 10.34 21.12 -4.03
N ASN A 104 9.02 20.92 -4.00
CA ASN A 104 8.18 21.01 -5.19
C ASN A 104 7.49 22.37 -5.24
N THR A 105 7.98 23.25 -6.12
CA THR A 105 7.43 24.60 -6.31
C THR A 105 6.61 24.75 -7.60
N ASN A 106 6.68 23.79 -8.51
CA ASN A 106 5.91 23.80 -9.76
C ASN A 106 4.81 22.71 -9.78
N GLY A 107 3.76 22.96 -10.56
CA GLY A 107 2.62 22.05 -10.66
C GLY A 107 2.94 20.71 -11.35
N LYS A 108 3.93 20.67 -12.24
CA LYS A 108 4.32 19.46 -12.97
C LYS A 108 4.93 18.42 -12.02
N ASP A 109 5.99 18.79 -11.31
CA ASP A 109 6.65 17.95 -10.31
C ASP A 109 5.68 17.56 -9.18
N THR A 110 4.84 18.51 -8.76
CA THR A 110 3.82 18.25 -7.73
C THR A 110 2.84 17.18 -8.20
N LYS A 111 2.31 17.28 -9.41
CA LYS A 111 1.40 16.27 -9.98
C LYS A 111 2.05 14.90 -10.08
N ASP A 112 3.30 14.84 -10.55
CA ASP A 112 4.04 13.58 -10.70
C ASP A 112 4.27 12.91 -9.34
N VAL A 113 4.68 13.68 -8.32
CA VAL A 113 4.85 13.18 -6.94
C VAL A 113 3.50 12.78 -6.33
N THR A 114 2.45 13.57 -6.49
CA THR A 114 1.10 13.21 -6.01
C THR A 114 0.63 11.91 -6.64
N PHE A 115 0.82 11.72 -7.95
CA PHE A 115 0.48 10.48 -8.62
C PHE A 115 1.27 9.30 -8.06
N TYR A 116 2.58 9.45 -7.88
CA TYR A 116 3.44 8.41 -7.30
C TYR A 116 3.02 8.03 -5.88
N VAL A 117 2.84 9.02 -5.00
CA VAL A 117 2.40 8.80 -3.61
C VAL A 117 1.02 8.15 -3.58
N THR A 118 0.08 8.61 -4.41
CA THR A 118 -1.26 8.04 -4.50
C THR A 118 -1.19 6.59 -5.00
N ALA A 119 -0.40 6.29 -6.02
CA ALA A 119 -0.23 4.93 -6.51
C ALA A 119 0.37 3.99 -5.46
N TYR A 120 1.24 4.51 -4.59
CA TYR A 120 1.81 3.76 -3.48
C TYR A 120 0.79 3.56 -2.34
N ALA A 121 0.07 4.62 -1.94
CA ALA A 121 -0.95 4.56 -0.90
C ALA A 121 -2.12 3.65 -1.32
N MET A 122 -2.50 3.70 -2.60
CA MET A 122 -3.56 2.90 -3.21
C MET A 122 -3.03 1.60 -3.83
N LYS A 123 -1.81 1.17 -3.47
CA LYS A 123 -1.21 -0.04 -4.02
C LYS A 123 -2.12 -1.21 -3.72
N LYS A 124 -2.66 -1.82 -4.78
CA LYS A 124 -3.60 -2.94 -4.66
C LYS A 124 -2.99 -4.05 -3.83
N GLN A 125 -3.79 -4.60 -2.93
CA GLN A 125 -3.44 -5.84 -2.25
C GLN A 125 -3.13 -6.91 -3.32
N LYS A 126 -1.98 -7.58 -3.17
CA LYS A 126 -1.58 -8.62 -4.12
C LYS A 126 -2.60 -9.76 -4.05
N LYS A 127 -2.83 -10.41 -5.19
CA LYS A 127 -3.67 -11.62 -5.22
C LYS A 127 -2.98 -12.70 -4.38
N SER A 128 -3.73 -13.35 -3.50
CA SER A 128 -3.22 -14.51 -2.77
C SER A 128 -3.00 -15.65 -3.78
N HIS A 129 -1.74 -15.95 -4.07
CA HIS A 129 -1.37 -17.08 -4.94
C HIS A 129 -1.72 -18.44 -4.30
N ASN A 130 -2.02 -18.44 -3.00
CA ASN A 130 -2.31 -19.63 -2.21
C ASN A 130 -3.81 -19.87 -1.99
N LEU A 131 -4.69 -19.09 -2.64
CA LEU A 131 -6.14 -19.17 -2.40
C LEU A 131 -6.69 -20.59 -2.60
N SER A 132 -6.21 -21.31 -3.60
CA SER A 132 -6.58 -22.72 -3.85
C SER A 132 -6.12 -23.64 -2.72
N VAL A 133 -4.93 -23.43 -2.16
CA VAL A 133 -4.41 -24.20 -1.01
C VAL A 133 -5.24 -23.93 0.24
N LEU A 134 -5.65 -22.67 0.46
CA LEU A 134 -6.54 -22.29 1.56
C LEU A 134 -7.93 -22.91 1.43
N MET A 135 -8.50 -22.95 0.23
CA MET A 135 -9.77 -23.66 0.00
C MET A 135 -9.62 -25.17 0.19
N ALA A 136 -8.48 -25.74 -0.20
CA ALA A 136 -8.19 -27.16 0.01
C ALA A 136 -8.05 -27.51 1.50
N SER A 137 -7.48 -26.63 2.33
CA SER A 137 -7.42 -26.86 3.78
C SER A 137 -8.81 -26.81 4.41
N ALA A 138 -9.72 -25.95 3.92
CA ALA A 138 -11.11 -25.92 4.37
C ALA A 138 -11.84 -27.26 4.10
N LEU A 139 -11.58 -27.91 2.97
CA LEU A 139 -12.14 -29.23 2.64
C LEU A 139 -11.77 -30.31 3.67
N ALA A 140 -10.58 -30.25 4.25
CA ALA A 140 -10.15 -31.22 5.27
C ALA A 140 -11.02 -31.18 6.52
N TYR A 141 -11.55 -30.00 6.89
CA TYR A 141 -12.45 -29.82 8.03
C TYR A 141 -13.91 -30.15 7.72
N HIS A 142 -14.29 -30.25 6.45
CA HIS A 142 -15.67 -30.47 6.01
C HIS A 142 -16.01 -31.96 5.77
N LYS A 143 -15.02 -32.78 5.40
CA LYS A 143 -15.22 -34.19 4.98
C LYS A 143 -15.66 -35.17 6.09
N ASN A 144 -15.61 -34.80 7.36
CA ASN A 144 -15.74 -35.75 8.49
C ASN A 144 -16.99 -35.54 9.37
N ASP A 145 -17.98 -34.77 8.92
CA ASP A 145 -19.13 -34.45 9.76
C ASP A 145 -20.35 -35.31 9.37
N PRO A 146 -20.76 -36.27 10.22
CA PRO A 146 -21.86 -37.20 9.94
C PRO A 146 -23.25 -36.52 9.93
N TRP A 147 -23.35 -35.22 10.24
CA TRP A 147 -24.61 -34.48 10.36
C TRP A 147 -25.25 -34.02 9.05
N TYR A 148 -24.59 -34.21 7.91
CA TYR A 148 -25.06 -33.66 6.64
C TYR A 148 -25.82 -34.69 5.80
N GLU A 149 -27.11 -34.92 6.07
CA GLU A 149 -27.94 -35.75 5.18
C GLU A 149 -28.36 -35.02 3.90
N ASP A 150 -28.54 -33.69 3.95
CA ASP A 150 -28.90 -32.86 2.78
C ASP A 150 -27.65 -32.34 2.04
N ILE A 151 -27.60 -32.60 0.73
CA ILE A 151 -26.53 -32.14 -0.17
C ILE A 151 -26.49 -30.62 -0.32
N HIS A 152 -27.64 -29.94 -0.25
CA HIS A 152 -27.69 -28.49 -0.37
C HIS A 152 -27.07 -27.82 0.85
N GLU A 153 -27.46 -28.26 2.04
CA GLU A 153 -26.90 -27.74 3.29
C GLU A 153 -25.41 -28.08 3.40
N ARG A 154 -25.01 -29.30 2.99
CA ARG A 154 -23.59 -29.70 2.91
C ARG A 154 -22.76 -28.75 2.05
N ASN A 155 -23.24 -28.42 0.85
CA ASN A 155 -22.54 -27.50 -0.07
C ASN A 155 -22.53 -26.06 0.46
N ARG A 156 -23.63 -25.60 1.06
CA ARG A 156 -23.71 -24.29 1.69
C ARG A 156 -22.63 -24.16 2.77
N LEU A 157 -22.54 -25.13 3.67
CA LEU A 157 -21.56 -25.14 4.76
C LEU A 157 -20.12 -25.23 4.26
N LEU A 158 -19.87 -25.99 3.18
CA LEU A 158 -18.55 -26.01 2.55
C LEU A 158 -18.13 -24.61 2.08
N LEU A 159 -19.04 -23.89 1.40
CA LEU A 159 -18.78 -22.52 0.95
C LEU A 159 -18.52 -21.58 2.14
N TYR A 160 -19.28 -21.71 3.23
CA TYR A 160 -19.03 -20.95 4.47
C TYR A 160 -17.66 -21.25 5.06
N CYS A 161 -17.27 -22.53 5.16
CA CYS A 161 -15.94 -22.92 5.64
C CYS A 161 -14.83 -22.33 4.77
N CYS A 162 -14.94 -22.42 3.44
CA CYS A 162 -14.00 -21.82 2.51
C CYS A 162 -13.88 -20.31 2.72
N ILE A 163 -15.01 -19.59 2.79
CA ILE A 163 -15.02 -18.14 3.03
C ILE A 163 -14.37 -17.80 4.37
N ASN A 164 -14.65 -18.56 5.43
CA ASN A 164 -14.07 -18.32 6.74
C ASN A 164 -12.55 -18.52 6.76
N VAL A 165 -12.03 -19.56 6.09
CA VAL A 165 -10.59 -19.76 5.95
C VAL A 165 -9.96 -18.63 5.13
N ILE A 166 -10.60 -18.22 4.03
CA ILE A 166 -10.12 -17.11 3.21
C ILE A 166 -10.07 -15.81 4.02
N ASN A 167 -11.10 -15.52 4.80
CA ASN A 167 -11.17 -14.34 5.63
C ASN A 167 -10.15 -14.38 6.78
N ARG A 168 -9.93 -15.54 7.40
CA ARG A 168 -8.95 -15.70 8.49
C ARG A 168 -7.53 -15.48 8.00
N GLU A 169 -7.21 -16.00 6.82
CA GLU A 169 -5.87 -15.94 6.23
C GLU A 169 -5.70 -14.71 5.32
N ALA A 170 -6.69 -13.81 5.28
CA ALA A 170 -6.61 -12.57 4.53
C ALA A 170 -5.57 -11.64 5.16
N GLU A 171 -4.49 -11.37 4.42
CA GLU A 171 -3.50 -10.39 4.83
C GLU A 171 -4.08 -8.98 4.79
N LEU A 172 -4.06 -8.26 5.91
CA LEU A 172 -4.43 -6.84 5.95
C LEU A 172 -3.16 -5.99 6.00
N SER A 173 -3.21 -4.80 5.40
CA SER A 173 -2.08 -3.88 5.50
C SER A 173 -1.92 -3.39 6.95
N GLY A 174 -0.68 -3.34 7.45
CA GLY A 174 -0.40 -2.83 8.80
C GLY A 174 -1.03 -1.46 9.08
N PRO A 175 -0.95 -0.48 8.16
CA PRO A 175 -1.63 0.81 8.32
C PRO A 175 -3.15 0.70 8.47
N GLN A 176 -3.81 -0.21 7.73
CA GLN A 176 -5.25 -0.44 7.86
C GLN A 176 -5.60 -1.00 9.24
N VAL A 177 -4.83 -1.97 9.75
CA VAL A 177 -5.03 -2.52 11.10
C VAL A 177 -4.88 -1.44 12.16
N VAL A 178 -3.82 -0.63 12.08
CA VAL A 178 -3.60 0.49 13.01
C VAL A 178 -4.73 1.51 12.92
N ALA A 179 -5.21 1.86 11.73
CA ALA A 179 -6.33 2.79 11.57
C ALA A 179 -7.61 2.30 12.26
N TYR A 180 -7.89 1.00 12.21
CA TYR A 180 -9.00 0.39 12.96
C TYR A 180 -8.78 0.41 14.47
N ILE A 181 -7.59 0.02 14.95
CA ILE A 181 -7.25 0.03 16.39
C ILE A 181 -7.37 1.45 16.96
N MET A 182 -6.96 2.46 16.20
CA MET A 182 -7.04 3.87 16.60
C MET A 182 -8.44 4.48 16.43
N GLY A 183 -9.41 3.75 15.90
CA GLY A 183 -10.78 4.26 15.67
C GLY A 183 -10.92 5.25 14.51
N TYR A 184 -9.90 5.38 13.65
CA TYR A 184 -9.94 6.27 12.48
C TYR A 184 -10.83 5.73 11.35
N GLY A 185 -11.09 4.41 11.36
CA GLY A 185 -11.86 3.73 10.32
C GLY A 185 -11.08 3.58 9.01
N ASN A 186 -11.79 3.20 7.94
CA ASN A 186 -11.20 2.84 6.65
C ASN A 186 -11.65 3.76 5.50
N MET A 187 -12.22 4.93 5.82
CA MET A 187 -13.00 5.69 4.86
C MET A 187 -12.62 7.18 4.90
N PHE A 188 -12.05 7.65 3.79
CA PHE A 188 -11.79 9.07 3.58
C PHE A 188 -12.96 9.67 2.81
N LYS A 189 -13.70 10.60 3.43
CA LYS A 189 -14.83 11.30 2.82
C LYS A 189 -14.63 12.80 2.94
N SER A 190 -14.74 13.52 1.82
CA SER A 190 -14.82 14.99 1.84
C SER A 190 -16.23 15.49 2.17
N HIS A 191 -17.25 14.65 1.96
CA HIS A 191 -18.66 15.00 2.12
C HIS A 191 -19.44 13.92 2.86
N ASN A 192 -20.56 14.32 3.46
CA ASN A 192 -21.52 13.41 4.04
C ASN A 192 -22.46 12.91 2.95
N TYR A 193 -22.67 11.60 2.90
CA TYR A 193 -23.58 10.95 1.95
C TYR A 193 -24.81 10.46 2.70
N ALA A 194 -25.99 10.62 2.10
CA ALA A 194 -27.21 10.02 2.62
C ALA A 194 -27.23 8.51 2.28
N PRO A 195 -27.59 7.62 3.22
CA PRO A 195 -27.74 6.21 2.92
C PRO A 195 -28.87 6.02 1.91
N LEU A 196 -28.56 5.38 0.77
CA LEU A 196 -29.56 4.92 -0.19
C LEU A 196 -29.99 3.51 0.18
N TYR A 197 -31.19 3.37 0.73
CA TYR A 197 -31.78 2.07 1.03
C TYR A 197 -32.25 1.40 -0.26
N THR A 198 -31.32 0.71 -0.94
CA THR A 198 -31.57 0.04 -2.22
C THR A 198 -32.67 -1.00 -2.12
N SER A 199 -32.82 -1.68 -0.99
CA SER A 199 -33.93 -2.62 -0.76
C SER A 199 -35.30 -1.95 -0.85
N ALA A 200 -35.46 -0.77 -0.22
CA ALA A 200 -36.69 0.01 -0.30
C ALA A 200 -36.95 0.50 -1.73
N LEU A 201 -35.91 0.99 -2.41
CA LEU A 201 -35.99 1.42 -3.80
C LEU A 201 -36.42 0.26 -4.73
N PHE A 202 -35.76 -0.89 -4.65
CA PHE A 202 -36.09 -2.07 -5.46
C PHE A 202 -37.49 -2.60 -5.13
N THR A 203 -37.91 -2.52 -3.87
CA THR A 203 -39.26 -2.90 -3.46
C THR A 203 -40.30 -1.97 -4.10
N ALA A 204 -40.09 -0.65 -4.04
CA ALA A 204 -40.95 0.33 -4.69
C ALA A 204 -41.01 0.13 -6.22
N ILE A 205 -39.87 -0.12 -6.86
CA ILE A 205 -39.81 -0.43 -8.31
C ILE A 205 -40.60 -1.70 -8.64
N ARG A 206 -40.45 -2.77 -7.85
CA ARG A 206 -41.20 -4.03 -8.06
C ARG A 206 -42.70 -3.85 -7.85
N GLN A 207 -43.11 -2.98 -6.93
CA GLN A 207 -44.51 -2.62 -6.72
C GLN A 207 -45.07 -1.81 -7.90
N MET A 208 -44.31 -0.84 -8.40
CA MET A 208 -44.69 -0.02 -9.56
C MET A 208 -44.73 -0.81 -10.87
N PHE A 209 -43.85 -1.80 -11.01
CA PHE A 209 -43.74 -2.62 -12.22
C PHE A 209 -43.83 -4.12 -11.87
N PRO A 210 -45.05 -4.64 -11.60
CA PRO A 210 -45.25 -6.03 -11.19
C PRO A 210 -44.70 -7.07 -12.19
N GLY A 211 -44.64 -6.72 -13.48
CA GLY A 211 -44.07 -7.58 -14.53
C GLY A 211 -42.58 -7.90 -14.35
N LEU A 212 -41.84 -7.08 -13.59
CA LEU A 212 -40.44 -7.33 -13.22
C LEU A 212 -40.28 -8.37 -12.10
N SER A 213 -41.36 -8.69 -11.37
CA SER A 213 -41.35 -9.69 -10.29
C SER A 213 -41.49 -11.12 -10.80
N THR A 214 -41.63 -11.32 -12.11
CA THR A 214 -41.82 -12.63 -12.72
C THR A 214 -40.50 -13.38 -12.75
N THR A 215 -40.19 -14.09 -11.66
CA THR A 215 -39.37 -15.29 -11.80
C THR A 215 -40.23 -16.26 -12.59
N THR A 216 -39.96 -16.40 -13.89
CA THR A 216 -40.51 -17.47 -14.72
C THR A 216 -40.41 -18.77 -13.93
N GLY A 217 -41.56 -19.32 -13.56
CA GLY A 217 -41.66 -20.46 -12.67
C GLY A 217 -40.86 -21.64 -13.20
N VAL A 218 -39.75 -21.94 -12.54
CA VAL A 218 -39.26 -23.32 -12.50
C VAL A 218 -40.35 -24.09 -11.77
N ARG A 219 -41.05 -24.97 -12.49
CA ARG A 219 -42.08 -25.87 -11.96
C ARG A 219 -41.59 -26.53 -10.66
N SER A 220 -42.19 -26.14 -9.54
CA SER A 220 -42.03 -26.83 -8.26
C SER A 220 -42.77 -28.16 -8.31
N VAL A 221 -42.03 -29.26 -8.20
CA VAL A 221 -42.58 -30.53 -7.69
C VAL A 221 -42.94 -30.28 -6.22
N GLN A 222 -44.17 -30.61 -5.84
CA GLN A 222 -44.71 -30.43 -4.50
C GLN A 222 -43.87 -31.18 -3.45
N GLY A 223 -43.35 -30.44 -2.49
CA GLY A 223 -42.83 -30.95 -1.22
C GLY A 223 -43.16 -29.94 -0.14
N ASN A 224 -44.08 -30.29 0.76
CA ASN A 224 -44.48 -29.48 1.91
C ASN A 224 -43.28 -29.22 2.82
N HIS A 225 -42.74 -28.01 2.84
CA HIS A 225 -42.04 -27.51 4.02
C HIS A 225 -42.13 -25.97 4.09
N ARG A 226 -42.70 -25.47 5.19
CA ARG A 226 -42.64 -24.05 5.55
C ARG A 226 -41.20 -23.71 5.91
N SER A 227 -40.59 -22.75 5.22
CA SER A 227 -39.35 -22.10 5.65
C SER A 227 -39.51 -20.58 5.59
N SER A 228 -39.53 -19.95 6.77
CA SER A 228 -39.28 -18.51 6.90
C SER A 228 -37.77 -18.30 6.81
N GLY A 229 -37.30 -17.71 5.71
CA GLY A 229 -35.90 -17.37 5.53
C GLY A 229 -35.75 -15.99 4.91
N SER A 230 -35.41 -14.99 5.73
CA SER A 230 -35.01 -13.66 5.28
C SER A 230 -33.67 -13.77 4.54
N LEU A 231 -33.69 -13.51 3.24
CA LEU A 231 -32.49 -13.50 2.39
C LEU A 231 -31.75 -12.17 2.59
N PHE A 232 -30.68 -12.18 3.41
CA PHE A 232 -29.71 -11.08 3.46
C PHE A 232 -28.66 -11.29 2.37
N ILE A 233 -28.66 -10.41 1.37
CA ILE A 233 -27.60 -10.31 0.36
C ILE A 233 -26.68 -9.16 0.81
N TRP A 234 -25.42 -9.48 1.15
CA TRP A 234 -24.35 -8.49 1.33
C TRP A 234 -23.60 -8.32 0.00
N ILE A 235 -23.38 -7.07 -0.41
CA ILE A 235 -22.44 -6.65 -1.46
C ILE A 235 -21.10 -6.36 -0.79
#